data_AF-A0A968J895-F1
#
_entry.id   AF-A0A968J895-F1
#
_cell.length_a   1.000
_cell.length_b   1.000
_cell.length_c   1.000
_cell.angle_alpha   90.00
_cell.angle_beta   90.00
_cell.angle_gamma   90.00
#
_symmetry.space_group_name_H-M   'P 1'
#
loop_
_entity.id
_entity.type
_entity.pdbx_description
1 polymer ?
#
loop_
_entity_poly.entity_id
_entity_poly.type
_entity_poly.pdbx_seq_one_letter_code
_entity_poly.pdbx_strand_id
1 'polypeptide(L)'
;MQFIPSFLEYSPESLNQKIQLIKDNYNQFLEITNQNNPQPHLHLDFVQKYFAQDRKVMESISIEIVLEKIYSKFPKGAHLSLHLMGDAEDLLNSYKFFEKHKVPSNFQLTLLIPVKYYSNWHQRFGLTPGYEIGIWLDNGNWTTFRFLPKVTYLLMTVQAGKSGQKLTKSVLTLAMNTVKTHPDSTYIVDGGWSIDFEAPYKNLSIVSHSSFWQAMS
;
A
#
# COMPACT_ATOMS: atom_id res chain seq x y z
N MET A 1 -4.88 15.54 -0.58
CA MET A 1 -4.84 14.30 0.20
C MET A 1 -5.87 13.35 -0.36
N GLN A 2 -5.61 12.05 -0.28
CA GLN A 2 -6.54 11.01 -0.76
C GLN A 2 -6.60 9.87 0.25
N PHE A 3 -7.77 9.32 0.53
CA PHE A 3 -7.90 8.04 1.21
C PHE A 3 -7.92 6.88 0.20
N ILE A 4 -7.26 5.80 0.59
CA ILE A 4 -7.11 4.59 -0.22
C ILE A 4 -7.72 3.42 0.58
N PRO A 5 -8.71 2.69 0.01
CA PRO A 5 -9.16 1.44 0.60
C PRO A 5 -8.03 0.41 0.56
N SER A 6 -7.88 -0.34 1.65
CA SER A 6 -6.90 -1.42 1.72
C SER A 6 -7.48 -2.73 2.19
N PHE A 7 -6.78 -3.80 1.82
CA PHE A 7 -7.07 -5.14 2.30
C PHE A 7 -5.82 -6.01 2.36
N LEU A 8 -5.88 -6.95 3.30
CA LEU A 8 -4.94 -8.04 3.53
C LEU A 8 -5.75 -9.32 3.57
N GLU A 9 -5.46 -10.27 2.69
CA GLU A 9 -6.29 -11.46 2.54
C GLU A 9 -5.50 -12.75 2.77
N TYR A 10 -6.20 -13.71 3.37
CA TYR A 10 -5.64 -15.00 3.78
C TYR A 10 -6.33 -16.19 3.08
N SER A 11 -7.40 -15.93 2.32
CA SER A 11 -8.05 -16.95 1.49
C SER A 11 -8.62 -16.37 0.18
N PRO A 12 -8.68 -17.17 -0.91
CA PRO A 12 -9.27 -16.72 -2.17
C PRO A 12 -10.77 -16.39 -2.07
N GLU A 13 -11.51 -17.03 -1.16
CA GLU A 13 -12.93 -16.77 -0.93
C GLU A 13 -13.15 -15.40 -0.30
N SER A 14 -12.41 -15.10 0.78
CA SER A 14 -12.44 -13.79 1.44
C SER A 14 -12.06 -12.67 0.47
N LEU A 15 -11.02 -12.89 -0.36
CA LEU A 15 -10.61 -11.94 -1.40
C LEU A 15 -11.74 -11.58 -2.38
N ASN A 16 -12.56 -12.55 -2.80
CA ASN A 16 -13.69 -12.28 -3.70
C ASN A 16 -14.72 -11.36 -3.04
N GLN A 17 -15.08 -11.67 -1.79
CA GLN A 17 -16.05 -10.89 -1.03
C GLN A 17 -15.55 -9.45 -0.85
N LYS A 18 -14.27 -9.29 -0.53
CA LYS A 18 -13.62 -8.00 -0.31
C LYS A 18 -13.56 -7.15 -1.58
N ILE A 19 -13.19 -7.74 -2.71
CA ILE A 19 -13.23 -7.06 -4.01
C ILE A 19 -14.66 -6.61 -4.34
N GLN A 20 -15.66 -7.47 -4.09
CA GLN A 20 -17.04 -7.13 -4.36
C GLN A 20 -17.53 -5.97 -3.50
N LEU A 21 -17.25 -6.01 -2.19
CA LEU A 21 -17.56 -4.91 -1.27
C LEU A 21 -16.92 -3.58 -1.69
N ILE A 22 -15.66 -3.60 -2.12
CA ILE A 22 -15.00 -2.39 -2.64
C ILE A 22 -15.75 -1.85 -3.85
N LYS A 23 -16.12 -2.70 -4.80
CA LYS A 23 -16.83 -2.26 -6.01
C LYS A 23 -18.19 -1.67 -5.70
N ASP A 24 -18.93 -2.30 -4.80
CA ASP A 24 -20.30 -1.88 -4.47
C ASP A 24 -20.30 -0.55 -3.70
N ASN A 25 -19.24 -0.27 -2.94
CA ASN A 25 -19.18 0.89 -2.05
C ASN A 25 -18.16 1.97 -2.47
N TYR A 26 -17.46 1.82 -3.60
CA TYR A 26 -16.38 2.73 -3.97
C TYR A 26 -16.85 4.19 -4.12
N ASN A 27 -17.99 4.40 -4.78
CA ASN A 27 -18.53 5.76 -4.97
C ASN A 27 -18.94 6.40 -3.65
N GLN A 28 -19.62 5.65 -2.78
CA GLN A 28 -19.97 6.13 -1.44
C GLN A 28 -18.72 6.46 -0.62
N PHE A 29 -17.67 5.64 -0.73
CA PHE A 29 -16.39 5.94 -0.09
C PHE A 29 -15.77 7.24 -0.62
N LEU A 30 -15.79 7.47 -1.93
CA LEU A 30 -15.33 8.73 -2.54
C LEU A 30 -16.14 9.94 -2.05
N GLU A 31 -17.45 9.79 -1.91
CA GLU A 31 -18.33 10.85 -1.37
C GLU A 31 -17.99 11.18 0.08
N ILE A 32 -17.88 10.18 0.95
CA ILE A 32 -17.55 10.37 2.37
C ILE A 32 -16.16 11.02 2.55
N THR A 33 -15.22 10.68 1.68
CA THR A 33 -13.84 11.18 1.73
C THR A 33 -13.63 12.45 0.92
N ASN A 34 -14.68 13.00 0.30
CA ASN A 34 -14.64 14.17 -0.58
C ASN A 34 -13.61 14.05 -1.71
N GLN A 35 -13.51 12.87 -2.33
CA GLN A 35 -12.59 12.57 -3.42
C GLN A 35 -13.31 12.50 -4.76
N ASN A 36 -12.68 13.00 -5.83
CA ASN A 36 -13.21 12.96 -7.19
C ASN A 36 -12.25 12.18 -8.13
N ASN A 37 -12.02 10.90 -7.82
CA ASN A 37 -11.10 10.03 -8.55
C ASN A 37 -11.87 9.03 -9.44
N PRO A 38 -11.76 9.10 -10.77
CA PRO A 38 -12.50 8.22 -11.68
C PRO A 38 -11.91 6.80 -11.78
N GLN A 39 -10.63 6.62 -11.43
CA GLN A 39 -9.96 5.30 -11.44
C GLN A 39 -9.73 4.82 -10.00
N PRO A 40 -10.10 3.56 -9.67
CA PRO A 40 -9.84 3.01 -8.34
C PRO A 40 -8.36 2.99 -7.99
N HIS A 41 -8.02 3.48 -6.80
CA HIS A 41 -6.71 3.26 -6.17
C HIS A 41 -6.91 2.32 -4.99
N LEU A 42 -6.23 1.18 -4.99
CA LEU A 42 -6.31 0.17 -3.94
C LEU A 42 -4.92 -0.05 -3.32
N HIS A 43 -4.87 -0.26 -2.01
CA HIS A 43 -3.66 -0.64 -1.30
C HIS A 43 -3.74 -2.11 -0.85
N LEU A 44 -2.71 -2.88 -1.17
CA LEU A 44 -2.67 -4.33 -0.99
C LEU A 44 -1.50 -4.70 -0.11
N ASP A 45 -1.78 -5.26 1.06
CA ASP A 45 -0.77 -5.77 1.97
C ASP A 45 -0.42 -7.23 1.63
N PHE A 46 0.87 -7.51 1.47
CA PHE A 46 1.38 -8.86 1.25
C PHE A 46 2.36 -9.25 2.35
N VAL A 47 1.86 -10.00 3.32
CA VAL A 47 2.65 -10.60 4.40
C VAL A 47 3.23 -11.92 3.90
N GLN A 48 4.50 -11.91 3.51
CA GLN A 48 5.15 -13.07 2.91
C GLN A 48 5.62 -14.06 3.98
N LYS A 49 5.90 -15.30 3.56
CA LYS A 49 6.13 -16.46 4.41
C LYS A 49 7.14 -16.23 5.53
N TYR A 50 8.35 -15.79 5.23
CA TYR A 50 9.39 -15.66 6.26
C TYR A 50 9.15 -14.44 7.15
N PHE A 51 8.66 -13.34 6.59
CA PHE A 51 8.20 -12.22 7.41
C PHE A 51 7.07 -12.62 8.38
N ALA A 52 6.11 -13.43 7.92
CA ALA A 52 5.01 -13.94 8.72
C ALA A 52 5.52 -14.80 9.88
N GLN A 53 6.49 -15.68 9.63
CA GLN A 53 7.15 -16.50 10.65
C GLN A 53 7.87 -15.64 11.69
N ASP A 54 8.67 -14.67 11.25
CA ASP A 54 9.44 -13.78 12.13
C ASP A 54 8.53 -12.94 13.03
N ARG A 55 7.43 -12.42 12.47
CA ARG A 55 6.47 -11.57 13.19
C ARG A 55 5.38 -12.36 13.91
N LYS A 56 5.32 -13.69 13.75
CA LYS A 56 4.28 -14.59 14.28
C LYS A 56 2.87 -14.14 13.88
N VAL A 57 2.71 -13.83 12.60
CA VAL A 57 1.42 -13.48 11.99
C VAL A 57 1.08 -14.45 10.88
N MET A 58 -0.13 -14.32 10.34
CA MET A 58 -0.60 -15.14 9.24
C MET A 58 -0.02 -14.64 7.91
N GLU A 59 0.44 -15.57 7.08
CA GLU A 59 0.89 -15.31 5.72
C GLU A 59 -0.29 -14.97 4.81
N SER A 60 -0.13 -13.98 3.94
CA SER A 60 -1.13 -13.63 2.91
C SER A 60 -1.20 -14.70 1.82
N ILE A 61 -2.34 -14.78 1.13
CA ILE A 61 -2.40 -15.53 -0.14
C ILE A 61 -1.42 -14.96 -1.17
N SER A 62 -1.09 -15.77 -2.19
CA SER A 62 -0.07 -15.41 -3.16
C SER A 62 -0.43 -14.15 -3.96
N ILE A 63 0.60 -13.35 -4.27
CA ILE A 63 0.50 -12.14 -5.10
C ILE A 63 -0.15 -12.44 -6.44
N GLU A 64 0.21 -13.57 -7.05
CA GLU A 64 -0.36 -14.04 -8.32
C GLU A 64 -1.88 -14.17 -8.26
N ILE A 65 -2.41 -14.91 -7.27
CA ILE A 65 -3.86 -15.10 -7.11
C ILE A 65 -4.56 -13.75 -6.91
N VAL A 66 -3.99 -12.87 -6.09
CA VAL A 66 -4.59 -11.54 -5.83
C VAL A 66 -4.66 -10.73 -7.12
N LEU A 67 -3.56 -10.64 -7.87
CA LEU A 67 -3.50 -9.84 -9.09
C LEU A 67 -4.40 -10.40 -10.20
N GLU A 68 -4.43 -11.72 -10.41
CA GLU A 68 -5.34 -12.35 -11.38
C GLU A 68 -6.81 -11.99 -11.09
N LYS A 69 -7.21 -12.04 -9.82
CA LYS A 69 -8.57 -11.68 -9.42
C LYS A 69 -8.85 -10.20 -9.60
N ILE A 70 -7.95 -9.32 -9.18
CA ILE A 70 -8.15 -7.87 -9.35
C ILE A 70 -8.25 -7.50 -10.83
N TYR A 71 -7.36 -8.02 -11.68
CA TYR A 71 -7.38 -7.73 -13.12
C TYR A 71 -8.69 -8.16 -13.78
N SER A 72 -9.23 -9.32 -13.41
CA SER A 72 -10.52 -9.79 -13.94
C SER A 72 -11.72 -9.00 -13.41
N LYS A 73 -11.64 -8.41 -12.21
CA LYS A 73 -12.77 -7.72 -11.55
C LYS A 73 -12.81 -6.22 -11.78
N PHE A 74 -11.71 -5.61 -12.23
CA PHE A 74 -11.57 -4.20 -12.58
C PHE A 74 -11.18 -4.03 -14.07
N PRO A 75 -12.06 -4.34 -15.04
CA PRO A 75 -11.72 -4.32 -16.47
C PRO A 75 -11.39 -2.92 -17.02
N LYS A 76 -11.79 -1.85 -16.33
CA LYS A 76 -11.40 -0.47 -16.65
C LYS A 76 -10.03 -0.07 -16.08
N GLY A 77 -9.40 -0.95 -15.30
CA GLY A 77 -8.12 -0.70 -14.68
C GLY A 77 -8.21 -0.14 -13.27
N ALA A 78 -7.08 -0.14 -12.58
CA ALA A 78 -6.90 0.46 -11.25
C ALA A 78 -5.43 0.82 -11.03
N HIS A 79 -5.18 1.76 -10.11
CA HIS A 79 -3.87 1.92 -9.49
C HIS A 79 -3.79 1.01 -8.27
N LEU A 80 -2.78 0.15 -8.22
CA LEU A 80 -2.53 -0.76 -7.11
C LEU A 80 -1.22 -0.37 -6.43
N SER A 81 -1.26 -0.07 -5.14
CA SER A 81 -0.06 0.05 -4.31
C SER A 81 0.14 -1.26 -3.54
N LEU A 82 1.21 -1.97 -3.85
CA LEU A 82 1.51 -3.29 -3.29
C LEU A 82 2.57 -3.13 -2.21
N HIS A 83 2.20 -3.35 -0.96
CA HIS A 83 3.11 -3.36 0.18
C HIS A 83 3.69 -4.75 0.38
N LEU A 84 4.96 -4.92 -0.01
CA LEU A 84 5.66 -6.21 0.04
C LEU A 84 6.41 -6.34 1.37
N MET A 85 5.78 -7.00 2.33
CA MET A 85 6.36 -7.32 3.64
C MET A 85 7.02 -8.70 3.58
N GLY A 86 8.32 -8.70 3.31
CA GLY A 86 9.10 -9.92 3.16
C GLY A 86 10.52 -9.79 3.69
N ASP A 87 11.14 -10.92 4.01
CA ASP A 87 12.58 -11.02 4.23
C ASP A 87 13.36 -11.02 2.89
N ALA A 88 14.63 -11.44 2.91
CA ALA A 88 15.43 -11.48 1.68
C ALA A 88 14.97 -12.54 0.67
N GLU A 89 14.54 -13.72 1.12
CA GLU A 89 14.10 -14.80 0.24
C GLU A 89 12.70 -14.51 -0.31
N ASP A 90 11.80 -14.01 0.53
CA ASP A 90 10.46 -13.54 0.18
C ASP A 90 10.53 -12.51 -0.97
N LEU A 91 11.38 -11.49 -0.81
CA LEU A 91 11.50 -10.41 -1.79
C LEU A 91 12.22 -10.87 -3.07
N LEU A 92 13.14 -11.82 -2.98
CA LEU A 92 13.74 -12.43 -4.17
C LEU A 92 12.67 -13.19 -4.98
N ASN A 93 11.75 -13.89 -4.32
CA ASN A 93 10.67 -14.60 -5.00
C ASN A 93 9.68 -13.63 -5.64
N SER A 94 9.30 -12.55 -4.96
CA SER A 94 8.49 -11.47 -5.55
C SER A 94 9.16 -10.83 -6.75
N TYR A 95 10.46 -10.55 -6.66
CA TYR A 95 11.23 -10.01 -7.77
C TYR A 95 11.13 -10.92 -9.01
N LYS A 96 11.40 -12.22 -8.85
CA LYS A 96 11.31 -13.22 -9.94
C LYS A 96 9.91 -13.31 -10.55
N PHE A 97 8.86 -13.17 -9.74
CA PHE A 97 7.49 -13.11 -10.22
C PHE A 97 7.28 -11.86 -11.10
N PHE A 98 7.62 -10.67 -10.59
CA PHE A 98 7.41 -9.41 -11.31
C PHE A 98 8.27 -9.28 -12.58
N GLU A 99 9.42 -9.95 -12.66
CA GLU A 99 10.20 -10.02 -13.91
C GLU A 99 9.47 -10.70 -15.07
N LYS A 100 8.55 -11.62 -14.76
CA LYS A 100 7.78 -12.38 -15.76
C LYS A 100 6.36 -11.87 -15.90
N HIS A 101 5.85 -11.21 -14.86
CA HIS A 101 4.51 -10.67 -14.82
C HIS A 101 4.34 -9.51 -15.80
N LYS A 102 3.23 -9.50 -16.54
CA LYS A 102 2.87 -8.40 -17.43
C LYS A 102 1.71 -7.63 -16.83
N VAL A 103 1.95 -6.36 -16.51
CA VAL A 103 0.89 -5.46 -16.06
C VAL A 103 -0.01 -5.12 -17.25
N PRO A 104 -1.33 -5.35 -17.17
CA PRO A 104 -2.24 -4.92 -18.22
C PRO A 104 -2.20 -3.40 -18.38
N SER A 105 -2.28 -2.89 -19.61
CA SER A 105 -2.04 -1.47 -19.95
C SER A 105 -2.94 -0.45 -19.23
N ASN A 106 -4.10 -0.87 -18.73
CA ASN A 106 -5.04 -0.06 -17.95
C ASN A 106 -4.74 -0.06 -16.45
N PHE A 107 -3.74 -0.82 -15.99
CA PHE A 107 -3.31 -0.86 -14.59
C PHE A 107 -1.98 -0.13 -14.40
N GLN A 108 -1.80 0.40 -13.19
CA GLN A 108 -0.52 0.87 -12.69
C GLN A 108 -0.24 0.20 -11.35
N LEU A 109 0.97 -0.33 -11.18
CA LEU A 109 1.43 -0.96 -9.95
C LEU A 109 2.54 -0.13 -9.33
N THR A 110 2.35 0.33 -8.10
CA THR A 110 3.43 0.84 -7.26
C THR A 110 3.90 -0.29 -6.35
N LEU A 111 5.10 -0.82 -6.57
CA LEU A 111 5.71 -1.83 -5.72
C LEU A 111 6.45 -1.13 -4.58
N LEU A 112 5.91 -1.25 -3.37
CA LEU A 112 6.49 -0.67 -2.17
C LEU A 112 7.39 -1.73 -1.51
N ILE A 113 8.70 -1.48 -1.52
CA ILE A 113 9.72 -2.42 -1.04
C ILE A 113 10.62 -1.79 0.04
N PRO A 114 11.32 -2.59 0.87
CA PRO A 114 12.29 -2.04 1.80
C PRO A 114 13.42 -1.30 1.07
N VAL A 115 13.86 -0.17 1.64
CA VAL A 115 14.86 0.73 1.04
C VAL A 115 16.13 0.03 0.54
N LYS A 116 16.61 -1.01 1.24
CA LYS A 116 17.82 -1.75 0.87
C LYS A 116 17.74 -2.43 -0.51
N TYR A 117 16.53 -2.64 -1.05
CA TYR A 117 16.32 -3.26 -2.36
C TYR A 117 15.96 -2.25 -3.45
N TYR A 118 15.74 -0.98 -3.08
CA TYR A 118 15.23 0.05 -3.98
C TYR A 118 16.03 0.17 -5.28
N SER A 119 17.35 0.36 -5.19
CA SER A 119 18.20 0.59 -6.37
C SER A 119 18.11 -0.54 -7.39
N ASN A 120 18.15 -1.80 -6.93
CA ASN A 120 18.11 -2.97 -7.81
C ASN A 120 16.75 -3.11 -8.50
N TRP A 121 15.66 -2.92 -7.76
CA TRP A 121 14.31 -3.00 -8.32
C TRP A 121 14.03 -1.82 -9.24
N HIS A 122 14.47 -0.61 -8.89
CA HIS A 122 14.30 0.56 -9.73
C HIS A 122 15.05 0.42 -11.06
N GLN A 123 16.27 -0.12 -11.06
CA GLN A 123 17.00 -0.40 -12.30
C GLN A 123 16.26 -1.41 -13.20
N ARG A 124 15.58 -2.39 -12.60
CA ARG A 124 14.86 -3.43 -13.37
C ARG A 124 13.50 -2.98 -13.87
N PHE A 125 12.73 -2.31 -13.03
CA PHE A 125 11.30 -2.06 -13.25
C PHE A 125 10.95 -0.57 -13.41
N GLY A 126 11.83 0.34 -13.00
CA GLY A 126 11.54 1.78 -12.94
C GLY A 126 11.29 2.46 -14.28
N LEU A 127 11.66 1.79 -15.39
CA LEU A 127 11.38 2.24 -16.76
C LEU A 127 10.33 1.36 -17.46
N THR A 128 9.84 0.31 -16.80
CA THR A 128 8.88 -0.63 -17.39
C THR A 128 7.47 -0.04 -17.30
N PRO A 129 6.73 0.09 -18.41
CA PRO A 129 5.37 0.61 -18.39
C PRO A 129 4.47 -0.17 -17.42
N GLY A 130 3.65 0.56 -16.68
CA GLY A 130 2.75 -0.02 -15.67
C GLY A 130 3.39 -0.27 -14.31
N TYR A 131 4.69 -0.05 -14.14
CA TYR A 131 5.38 -0.15 -12.84
C TYR A 131 5.89 1.20 -12.33
N GLU A 132 5.83 1.34 -11.02
CA GLU A 132 6.51 2.36 -10.22
C GLU A 132 7.14 1.65 -9.02
N ILE A 133 8.38 2.01 -8.66
CA ILE A 133 9.05 1.46 -7.47
C ILE A 133 9.04 2.52 -6.37
N GLY A 134 8.38 2.19 -5.27
CA GLY A 134 8.35 2.99 -4.05
C GLY A 134 9.08 2.30 -2.91
N ILE A 135 9.23 3.01 -1.80
CA ILE A 135 9.91 2.53 -0.60
C ILE A 135 8.90 2.45 0.53
N TRP A 136 8.85 1.33 1.26
CA TRP A 136 8.15 1.31 2.55
C TRP A 136 9.12 1.28 3.72
N LEU A 137 8.68 1.89 4.83
CA LEU A 137 9.45 2.00 6.06
C LEU A 137 8.56 1.69 7.27
N ASP A 138 8.98 0.70 8.06
CA ASP A 138 8.30 0.33 9.31
C ASP A 138 8.38 1.46 10.36
N ASN A 139 7.44 1.50 11.30
CA ASN A 139 7.46 2.48 12.37
C ASN A 139 8.75 2.37 13.21
N GLY A 140 9.44 3.49 13.38
CA GLY A 140 10.73 3.59 14.05
C GLY A 140 11.93 3.64 13.10
N ASN A 141 11.79 3.14 11.86
CA ASN A 141 12.88 3.12 10.89
C ASN A 141 12.99 4.42 10.10
N TRP A 142 11.88 5.09 9.80
CA TRP A 142 11.90 6.30 8.96
C TRP A 142 12.23 7.61 9.67
N THR A 143 12.39 7.59 10.99
CA THR A 143 12.77 8.77 11.82
C THR A 143 14.19 9.27 11.54
N THR A 144 15.04 8.45 10.92
CA THR A 144 16.48 8.71 10.75
C THR A 144 16.90 9.02 9.31
N PHE A 145 16.00 8.91 8.33
CA PHE A 145 16.34 9.13 6.93
C PHE A 145 16.42 10.63 6.61
N ARG A 146 17.65 11.12 6.43
CA ARG A 146 17.91 12.53 6.06
C ARG A 146 17.90 12.78 4.54
N PHE A 147 18.08 11.74 3.74
CA PHE A 147 18.09 11.83 2.28
C PHE A 147 17.23 10.71 1.70
N LEU A 148 16.10 11.10 1.16
CA LEU A 148 15.12 10.22 0.54
C LEU A 148 15.07 10.58 -0.95
N PRO A 149 15.30 9.64 -1.89
CA PRO A 149 15.07 9.91 -3.31
C PRO A 149 13.63 10.39 -3.54
N LYS A 150 13.41 11.15 -4.62
CA LYS A 150 12.07 11.61 -5.00
C LYS A 150 11.26 10.43 -5.54
N VAL A 151 10.51 9.76 -4.67
CA VAL A 151 9.71 8.55 -4.98
C VAL A 151 8.42 8.51 -4.14
N THR A 152 7.60 7.48 -4.35
CA THR A 152 6.51 7.15 -3.43
C THR A 152 7.03 6.43 -2.19
N TYR A 153 6.64 6.92 -1.01
CA TYR A 153 6.94 6.34 0.30
C TYR A 153 5.69 5.78 0.96
N LEU A 154 5.75 4.55 1.47
CA LEU A 154 4.81 4.06 2.46
C LEU A 154 5.42 4.19 3.86
N LEU A 155 4.81 5.00 4.71
CA LEU A 155 5.21 5.19 6.10
C LEU A 155 4.24 4.44 7.00
N MET A 156 4.72 3.35 7.60
CA MET A 156 3.95 2.66 8.63
C MET A 156 3.94 3.51 9.90
N THR A 157 2.74 3.81 10.40
CA THR A 157 2.52 4.58 11.64
C THR A 157 2.19 3.69 12.85
N VAL A 158 2.11 2.39 12.63
CA VAL A 158 2.19 1.33 13.63
C VAL A 158 3.20 0.29 13.15
N GLN A 159 3.71 -0.58 14.03
CA GLN A 159 4.63 -1.62 13.55
C GLN A 159 3.89 -2.62 12.64
N ALA A 160 4.45 -2.90 11.46
CA ALA A 160 3.92 -3.88 10.53
C ALA A 160 3.84 -5.28 11.17
N GLY A 161 2.76 -6.01 10.89
CA GLY A 161 2.52 -7.34 11.45
C GLY A 161 2.20 -7.35 12.96
N LYS A 162 1.78 -6.23 13.56
CA LYS A 162 1.35 -6.19 14.97
C LYS A 162 -0.01 -5.53 15.12
N SER A 163 -1.03 -6.33 15.42
CA SER A 163 -2.41 -5.87 15.59
C SER A 163 -2.61 -5.08 16.89
N GLY A 164 -3.69 -4.28 16.96
CA GLY A 164 -4.13 -3.58 18.17
C GLY A 164 -3.34 -2.31 18.54
N GLN A 165 -2.32 -1.95 17.77
CA GLN A 165 -1.59 -0.70 17.95
C GLN A 165 -2.42 0.50 17.51
N LYS A 166 -2.26 1.63 18.23
CA LYS A 166 -2.92 2.88 17.91
C LYS A 166 -1.91 3.91 17.41
N LEU A 167 -2.33 4.73 16.45
CA LEU A 167 -1.59 5.91 16.02
C LEU A 167 -1.43 6.84 17.22
N THR A 168 -0.19 7.15 17.59
CA THR A 168 0.10 8.11 18.66
C THR A 168 0.26 9.51 18.08
N LYS A 169 0.01 10.53 18.90
CA LYS A 169 0.19 11.94 18.51
C LYS A 169 1.62 12.25 18.06
N SER A 170 2.62 11.63 18.69
CA SER A 170 4.02 11.82 18.32
C SER A 170 4.33 11.27 16.93
N VAL A 171 3.86 10.06 16.60
CA VAL A 171 4.05 9.44 15.28
C VAL A 171 3.29 10.21 14.20
N LEU A 172 2.04 10.63 14.47
CA LEU A 172 1.26 11.49 13.58
C LEU A 172 2.03 12.78 13.25
N THR A 173 2.52 13.47 14.28
CA THR A 173 3.27 14.72 14.11
C THR A 173 4.53 14.49 13.28
N LEU A 174 5.24 13.39 13.54
CA LEU A 174 6.43 13.03 12.78
C LEU A 174 6.09 12.79 11.30
N ALA A 175 5.00 12.06 11.02
CA ALA A 175 4.61 11.71 9.65
C ALA A 175 4.27 12.98 8.87
N MET A 176 3.49 13.88 9.48
CA MET A 176 3.12 15.14 8.85
C MET A 176 4.31 16.08 8.64
N ASN A 177 5.27 16.11 9.57
CA ASN A 177 6.50 16.85 9.38
C ASN A 177 7.34 16.28 8.22
N THR A 178 7.41 14.96 8.08
CA THR A 178 8.10 14.31 6.95
C THR A 178 7.45 14.67 5.62
N VAL A 179 6.12 14.56 5.53
CA VAL A 179 5.34 14.92 4.33
C VAL A 179 5.56 16.38 3.94
N LYS A 180 5.51 17.28 4.92
CA LYS A 180 5.68 18.73 4.73
C LYS A 180 7.09 19.10 4.26
N THR A 181 8.12 18.44 4.79
CA THR A 181 9.53 18.78 4.52
C THR A 181 10.01 18.31 3.15
N HIS A 182 9.32 17.34 2.54
CA HIS A 182 9.69 16.75 1.26
C HIS A 182 8.49 16.73 0.29
N PRO A 183 7.96 17.90 -0.09
CA PRO A 183 6.71 18.01 -0.87
C PRO A 183 6.79 17.39 -2.26
N ASP A 184 8.00 17.15 -2.75
CA ASP A 184 8.29 16.56 -4.05
C ASP A 184 8.08 15.04 -4.11
N SER A 185 8.06 14.35 -2.97
CA SER A 185 7.79 12.91 -2.88
C SER A 185 6.31 12.66 -2.62
N THR A 186 5.80 11.51 -3.07
CA THR A 186 4.46 11.04 -2.72
C THR A 186 4.54 10.21 -1.45
N TYR A 187 3.55 10.34 -0.56
CA TYR A 187 3.48 9.62 0.70
C TYR A 187 2.17 8.85 0.80
N ILE A 188 2.26 7.63 1.27
CA ILE A 188 1.17 6.79 1.72
C ILE A 188 1.43 6.56 3.21
N VAL A 189 0.50 6.91 4.09
CA VAL A 189 0.60 6.58 5.52
C VAL A 189 -0.38 5.47 5.85
N ASP A 190 0.07 4.49 6.63
CA ASP A 190 -0.75 3.33 7.00
C ASP A 190 -0.62 2.98 8.48
N GLY A 191 -1.77 2.76 9.14
CA GLY A 191 -1.86 2.33 10.53
C GLY A 191 -2.54 3.34 11.46
N GLY A 192 -3.83 3.12 11.75
CA GLY A 192 -4.54 3.82 12.82
C GLY A 192 -5.04 5.23 12.48
N TRP A 193 -5.20 5.54 11.19
CA TRP A 193 -5.76 6.81 10.72
C TRP A 193 -7.29 6.77 10.70
N SER A 194 -7.91 7.92 11.00
CA SER A 194 -9.37 8.11 10.84
C SER A 194 -9.69 8.62 9.44
N ILE A 195 -10.86 8.26 8.92
CA ILE A 195 -11.41 8.81 7.67
C ILE A 195 -11.75 10.30 7.77
N ASP A 196 -12.00 10.80 8.99
CA ASP A 196 -12.25 12.22 9.25
C ASP A 196 -10.96 13.03 9.38
N PHE A 197 -9.79 12.42 9.20
CA PHE A 197 -8.53 13.13 9.28
C PHE A 197 -8.35 14.06 8.07
N GLU A 198 -8.14 15.34 8.33
CA GLU A 198 -7.91 16.33 7.30
C GLU A 198 -6.46 16.85 7.31
N ALA A 199 -5.84 16.90 6.13
CA ALA A 199 -4.58 17.59 5.93
C ALA A 199 -4.49 18.21 4.53
N PRO A 200 -3.88 19.41 4.40
CA PRO A 200 -3.83 20.14 3.12
C PRO A 200 -2.73 19.61 2.17
N TYR A 201 -2.18 18.42 2.41
CA TYR A 201 -1.07 17.88 1.64
C TYR A 201 -1.57 17.12 0.40
N LYS A 202 -1.25 17.63 -0.79
CA LYS A 202 -1.64 16.98 -2.08
C LYS A 202 -0.84 15.71 -2.36
N ASN A 203 0.39 15.65 -1.87
CA ASN A 203 1.30 14.51 -2.00
C ASN A 203 1.08 13.43 -0.92
N LEU A 204 -0.02 13.49 -0.18
CA LEU A 204 -0.34 12.55 0.90
C LEU A 204 -1.56 11.70 0.53
N SER A 205 -1.40 10.40 0.67
CA SER A 205 -2.46 9.42 0.69
C SER A 205 -2.50 8.70 2.03
N ILE A 206 -3.69 8.32 2.47
CA ILE A 206 -3.94 7.66 3.75
C ILE A 206 -4.57 6.30 3.46
N VAL A 207 -3.91 5.24 3.89
CA VAL A 207 -4.49 3.92 3.92
C VAL A 207 -5.42 3.83 5.12
N SER A 208 -6.69 3.57 4.84
CA SER A 208 -7.74 3.57 5.83
C SER A 208 -8.38 2.19 5.91
N HIS A 209 -7.60 1.16 6.25
CA HIS A 209 -8.10 -0.22 6.37
C HIS A 209 -9.32 -0.27 7.32
N SER A 210 -9.11 0.10 8.59
CA SER A 210 -10.15 0.03 9.62
C SER A 210 -11.35 0.90 9.30
N SER A 211 -11.14 2.14 8.86
CA SER A 211 -12.24 3.08 8.67
C SER A 211 -12.98 2.87 7.35
N PHE A 212 -12.38 2.29 6.32
CA PHE A 212 -13.14 1.83 5.14
C PHE A 212 -14.11 0.71 5.57
N TRP A 213 -13.60 -0.35 6.21
CA TRP A 213 -14.43 -1.48 6.59
C TRP A 213 -15.47 -1.14 7.66
N GLN A 214 -15.18 -0.19 8.56
CA GLN A 214 -16.13 0.31 9.56
C GLN A 214 -17.18 1.27 8.98
N ALA A 215 -16.81 2.11 8.01
CA ALA A 215 -17.76 3.02 7.37
C ALA A 215 -18.71 2.31 6.40
N MET A 216 -18.34 1.12 5.93
CA MET A 216 -19.13 0.30 5.01
C MET A 216 -19.84 -0.89 5.69
N SER A 217 -19.75 -1.01 7.02
CA SER A 217 -20.45 -2.00 7.85
C SER A 217 -21.65 -1.40 8.55
#